data_AF-A0A935KSE7-F1
#
_entry.id   AF-A0A935KSE7-F1
#
_cell.length_a   1.000
_cell.length_b   1.000
_cell.length_c   1.000
_cell.angle_alpha   90.00
_cell.angle_beta   90.00
_cell.angle_gamma   90.00
#
_symmetry.space_group_name_H-M   'P 1'
#
loop_
_entity.id
_entity.type
_entity.pdbx_description
1 polymer ?
#
loop_
_entity_poly.entity_id
_entity_poly.type
_entity_poly.pdbx_seq_one_letter_code
_entity_poly.pdbx_strand_id
1 'polypeptide(L)'
;MITVNAPYAVAVHEGNDFTANPPHTSIWGLLYAQVKQADGLDYRNILLNESEMKLKPKRKQDEIFSTFMQEAEERRAEDIRLNVRHPHKVDATAIMQDVMQQMTIEKHNDQSAFCVWSNKEVQEILELYGLPVDSSLSILCVEVFGQVNNTYEHIDDFAINKSSLIKNTEKEFGSEVALEYNRTIDVVGPQPPKRPIDPLNSHLGMHRILRTSPLTEVPFVCCTD
;
A
#
# COMPACT_ATOMS: atom_id res chain seq x y z
N MET A 1 9.98 -4.51 -15.35
CA MET A 1 9.83 -3.70 -14.13
C MET A 1 9.33 -4.62 -13.03
N ILE A 2 9.70 -4.36 -11.78
CA ILE A 2 9.24 -5.12 -10.62
C ILE A 2 8.22 -4.25 -9.89
N THR A 3 6.99 -4.75 -9.73
CA THR A 3 5.94 -4.08 -8.95
C THR A 3 5.60 -4.92 -7.75
N VAL A 4 5.57 -4.31 -6.57
CA VAL A 4 5.28 -4.98 -5.31
C VAL A 4 4.09 -4.33 -4.66
N ASN A 5 3.18 -5.14 -4.13
CA ASN A 5 2.04 -4.71 -3.36
C ASN A 5 2.01 -5.46 -2.02
N ALA A 6 1.73 -4.77 -0.94
CA ALA A 6 1.58 -5.36 0.38
C ALA A 6 0.42 -4.68 1.13
N PRO A 7 -0.53 -5.44 1.71
CA PRO A 7 -1.57 -4.85 2.54
C PRO A 7 -0.96 -4.28 3.83
N TYR A 8 -1.66 -3.35 4.48
CA TYR A 8 -1.38 -2.90 5.85
C TYR A 8 -1.99 -3.83 6.90
N ALA A 9 -1.49 -3.77 8.14
CA ALA A 9 -2.07 -4.54 9.23
C ALA A 9 -3.43 -3.96 9.62
N VAL A 10 -4.42 -4.84 9.83
CA VAL A 10 -5.76 -4.45 10.28
C VAL A 10 -5.79 -4.49 11.81
N ALA A 11 -6.08 -3.35 12.44
CA ALA A 11 -6.29 -3.26 13.88
C ALA A 11 -7.74 -3.60 14.20
N VAL A 12 -7.97 -4.67 14.96
CA VAL A 12 -9.31 -5.09 15.38
C VAL A 12 -9.45 -5.03 16.91
N HIS A 13 -10.59 -4.53 17.39
CA HIS A 13 -10.94 -4.54 18.81
C HIS A 13 -12.40 -4.97 18.94
N GLU A 14 -12.66 -6.01 19.74
CA GLU A 14 -13.98 -6.63 19.90
C GLU A 14 -14.67 -7.00 18.58
N GLY A 15 -13.88 -7.38 17.56
CA GLY A 15 -14.37 -7.74 16.23
C GLY A 15 -14.69 -6.55 15.31
N ASN A 16 -14.54 -5.31 15.78
CA ASN A 16 -14.67 -4.12 14.96
C ASN A 16 -13.30 -3.67 14.43
N ASP A 17 -13.27 -3.15 13.21
CA ASP A 17 -12.09 -2.57 12.58
C ASP A 17 -11.84 -1.15 13.09
N PHE A 18 -10.67 -0.93 13.68
CA PHE A 18 -10.17 0.34 14.22
C PHE A 18 -8.90 0.79 13.51
N THR A 19 -8.63 0.27 12.32
CA THR A 19 -7.45 0.65 11.55
C THR A 19 -7.56 2.12 11.14
N ALA A 20 -6.51 2.89 11.46
CA ALA A 20 -6.44 4.28 11.04
C ALA A 20 -6.42 4.39 9.51
N ASN A 21 -6.99 5.46 8.98
CA ASN A 21 -7.00 5.74 7.54
C ASN A 21 -6.60 7.20 7.29
N PRO A 22 -5.35 7.47 6.84
CA PRO A 22 -4.34 6.49 6.41
C PRO A 22 -3.71 5.72 7.58
N PRO A 23 -3.10 4.54 7.34
CA PRO A 23 -2.37 3.80 8.37
C PRO A 23 -1.25 4.63 9.00
N HIS A 24 -1.04 4.50 10.32
CA HIS A 24 0.07 5.14 11.06
C HIS A 24 1.39 4.33 11.02
N THR A 25 1.38 3.23 10.29
CA THR A 25 2.55 2.38 10.03
C THR A 25 3.08 2.69 8.63
N SER A 26 4.32 2.30 8.35
CA SER A 26 4.87 2.35 6.99
C SER A 26 5.34 0.96 6.56
N ILE A 27 5.20 0.66 5.28
CA ILE A 27 5.69 -0.59 4.69
C ILE A 27 6.90 -0.25 3.83
N TRP A 28 7.94 -1.06 3.97
CA TRP A 28 9.17 -0.98 3.20
C TRP A 28 9.35 -2.27 2.40
N GLY A 29 9.68 -2.12 1.11
CA GLY A 29 10.09 -3.22 0.25
C GLY A 29 11.61 -3.32 0.22
N LEU A 30 12.14 -4.49 0.58
CA LEU A 30 13.55 -4.81 0.55
C LEU A 30 13.82 -5.75 -0.63
N LEU A 31 14.62 -5.29 -1.59
CA LEU A 31 15.00 -6.06 -2.77
C LEU A 31 16.34 -6.74 -2.54
N TYR A 32 16.37 -8.07 -2.70
CA TYR A 32 17.55 -8.90 -2.52
C TYR A 32 17.96 -9.62 -3.81
N ALA A 33 19.27 -9.82 -3.99
CA ALA A 33 19.82 -10.82 -4.90
C ALA A 33 20.24 -12.07 -4.12
N GLN A 34 19.94 -13.26 -4.66
CA GLN A 34 20.47 -14.53 -4.19
C GLN A 34 21.78 -14.83 -4.90
N VAL A 35 22.86 -14.92 -4.13
CA VAL A 35 24.21 -15.15 -4.66
C VAL A 35 24.78 -16.44 -4.08
N LYS A 36 25.42 -17.24 -4.94
CA LYS A 36 26.08 -18.47 -4.52
C LYS A 36 27.35 -18.15 -3.73
N GLN A 37 27.55 -18.80 -2.58
CA GLN A 37 28.78 -18.65 -1.80
C GLN A 37 30.00 -19.15 -2.59
N ALA A 38 31.19 -18.66 -2.25
CA ALA A 38 32.43 -19.01 -2.96
C ALA A 38 32.82 -20.49 -2.82
N ASP A 39 32.37 -21.17 -1.76
CA ASP A 39 32.51 -22.62 -1.56
C ASP A 39 31.49 -23.44 -2.36
N GLY A 40 30.49 -22.78 -2.94
CA GLY A 40 29.42 -23.37 -3.71
C GLY A 40 28.38 -24.15 -2.91
N LEU A 41 28.42 -24.11 -1.58
CA LEU A 41 27.60 -24.97 -0.71
C LEU A 41 26.25 -24.37 -0.32
N ASP A 42 26.11 -23.04 -0.37
CA ASP A 42 24.91 -22.33 0.06
C ASP A 42 24.70 -21.04 -0.76
N TYR A 43 23.55 -20.41 -0.58
CA TYR A 43 23.21 -19.10 -1.12
C TYR A 43 23.11 -18.06 0.00
N ARG A 44 23.40 -16.80 -0.35
CA ARG A 44 23.25 -15.65 0.55
C ARG A 44 22.40 -14.58 -0.13
N ASN A 45 21.53 -13.95 0.66
CA ASN A 45 20.77 -12.79 0.22
C ASN A 45 21.62 -11.53 0.42
N ILE A 46 21.86 -10.80 -0.67
CA ILE A 46 22.51 -9.49 -0.66
C ILE A 46 21.43 -8.44 -0.85
N LEU A 47 21.28 -7.52 0.11
CA LEU A 47 20.34 -6.41 -0.02
C LEU A 47 20.83 -5.48 -1.13
N LEU A 48 20.00 -5.28 -2.14
CA LEU A 48 20.29 -4.40 -3.27
C LEU A 48 19.75 -2.99 -3.02
N ASN A 49 18.49 -2.90 -2.57
CA ASN A 49 17.78 -1.63 -2.39
C ASN A 49 16.66 -1.76 -1.35
N GLU A 50 16.30 -0.63 -0.77
CA GLU A 50 15.17 -0.46 0.14
C GLU A 50 14.26 0.67 -0.38
N SER A 51 12.95 0.42 -0.40
CA SER A 51 11.98 1.40 -0.90
C SER A 51 10.82 1.54 0.06
N GLU A 52 10.59 2.76 0.54
CA GLU A 52 9.38 3.09 1.27
C GLU A 52 8.18 3.00 0.32
N MET A 53 7.27 2.07 0.60
CA MET A 53 6.10 1.82 -0.22
C MET A 53 5.07 2.93 -0.04
N LYS A 54 4.46 3.36 -1.14
CA LYS A 54 3.45 4.42 -1.13
C LYS A 54 2.06 3.81 -0.98
N LEU A 55 1.21 4.44 -0.17
CA LEU A 55 -0.18 4.05 -0.04
C LEU A 55 -0.86 4.11 -1.42
N LYS A 56 -1.57 3.05 -1.80
CA LYS A 56 -2.37 3.07 -3.02
C LYS A 56 -3.46 4.13 -2.91
N PRO A 57 -3.63 4.99 -3.94
CA PRO A 57 -4.72 5.94 -3.94
C PRO A 57 -6.04 5.18 -3.99
N LYS A 58 -7.00 5.58 -3.15
CA LYS A 58 -8.37 5.04 -3.22
C LYS A 58 -8.98 5.44 -4.54
N ARG A 59 -9.41 4.47 -5.35
CA ARG A 59 -10.27 4.74 -6.50
C ARG A 59 -11.66 5.11 -5.99
N LYS A 60 -12.39 5.96 -6.70
CA LYS A 60 -13.76 6.28 -6.31
C LYS A 60 -14.62 5.04 -6.47
N GLN A 61 -15.53 4.82 -5.53
CA GLN A 61 -16.39 3.64 -5.51
C GLN A 61 -17.20 3.50 -6.81
N ASP A 62 -17.65 4.62 -7.38
CA ASP A 62 -18.36 4.66 -8.67
C ASP A 62 -17.47 4.23 -9.85
N GLU A 63 -16.20 4.63 -9.85
CA GLU A 63 -15.23 4.26 -10.90
C GLU A 63 -14.94 2.74 -10.84
N ILE A 64 -14.72 2.21 -9.64
CA ILE A 64 -14.52 0.77 -9.42
C ILE A 64 -15.75 -0.01 -9.87
N PHE A 65 -16.94 0.41 -9.43
CA PHE A 65 -18.20 -0.24 -9.79
C PHE A 65 -18.42 -0.26 -11.31
N SER A 66 -18.21 0.87 -11.98
CA SER A 66 -18.34 0.96 -13.45
C SER A 66 -17.37 0.02 -14.17
N THR A 67 -16.14 -0.09 -13.67
CA THR A 67 -15.11 -0.98 -14.25
C THR A 67 -15.51 -2.44 -14.10
N PHE A 68 -15.91 -2.86 -12.90
CA PHE A 68 -16.34 -4.24 -12.65
C PHE A 68 -17.62 -4.63 -13.41
N MET A 69 -18.56 -3.69 -13.55
CA MET A 69 -19.74 -3.90 -14.38
C MET A 69 -19.34 -4.15 -15.84
N GLN A 70 -18.46 -3.33 -16.40
CA GLN A 70 -17.98 -3.51 -17.77
C GLN A 70 -17.24 -4.84 -17.95
N GLU A 71 -16.32 -5.18 -17.04
CA GLU A 71 -15.60 -6.46 -17.08
C GLU A 71 -16.53 -7.67 -16.99
N ALA A 72 -17.57 -7.61 -16.14
CA ALA A 72 -18.55 -8.69 -16.01
C ALA A 72 -19.39 -8.86 -17.30
N GLU A 73 -19.76 -7.76 -17.95
CA GLU A 73 -20.44 -7.78 -19.25
C GLU A 73 -19.55 -8.33 -20.36
N GLU A 74 -18.27 -7.95 -20.39
CA GLU A 74 -17.28 -8.45 -21.36
C GLU A 74 -17.02 -9.95 -21.17
N ARG A 75 -16.82 -10.41 -19.92
CA ARG A 75 -16.71 -11.85 -19.60
C ARG A 75 -17.92 -12.63 -20.11
N ARG A 76 -19.12 -12.11 -19.89
CA ARG A 76 -20.36 -12.71 -20.39
C ARG A 76 -20.41 -12.76 -21.92
N ALA A 77 -20.00 -11.69 -22.59
CA ALA A 77 -19.95 -11.65 -24.05
C ALA A 77 -18.98 -12.71 -24.60
N GLU A 78 -17.86 -12.92 -23.92
CA GLU A 78 -16.86 -13.93 -24.29
C GLU A 78 -17.34 -15.36 -24.03
N ASP A 79 -18.02 -15.62 -22.91
CA ASP A 79 -18.65 -16.92 -22.63
C ASP A 79 -19.70 -17.30 -23.69
N ILE A 80 -20.46 -16.31 -24.18
CA ILE A 80 -21.42 -16.51 -25.28
C ILE A 80 -20.68 -16.87 -26.56
N ARG A 81 -19.56 -16.19 -26.88
CA ARG A 81 -18.74 -16.50 -28.06
C ARG A 81 -18.13 -17.90 -27.99
N LEU A 82 -17.65 -18.30 -26.82
CA LEU A 82 -17.03 -19.60 -26.56
C LEU A 82 -18.06 -20.71 -26.31
N ASN A 83 -19.36 -20.38 -26.30
CA ASN A 83 -20.47 -21.29 -26.05
C ASN A 83 -20.30 -22.08 -24.74
N VAL A 84 -19.79 -21.40 -23.70
CA VAL A 84 -19.54 -21.97 -22.38
C VAL A 84 -20.89 -22.32 -21.74
N ARG A 85 -21.08 -23.60 -21.39
CA ARG A 85 -22.27 -24.04 -20.67
C ARG A 85 -22.11 -23.80 -19.19
N HIS A 86 -22.75 -22.76 -18.69
CA HIS A 86 -22.87 -22.55 -17.26
C HIS A 86 -23.92 -23.49 -16.66
N PRO A 87 -23.65 -24.12 -15.51
CA PRO A 87 -24.61 -25.00 -14.86
C PRO A 87 -25.89 -24.27 -14.44
N HIS A 88 -25.86 -22.93 -14.32
CA HIS A 88 -26.99 -22.07 -13.98
C HIS A 88 -27.12 -20.93 -14.99
N LYS A 89 -28.34 -20.41 -15.18
CA LYS A 89 -28.56 -19.23 -16.04
C LYS A 89 -27.93 -18.00 -15.39
N VAL A 90 -26.96 -17.40 -16.06
CA VAL A 90 -26.39 -16.11 -15.65
C VAL A 90 -27.39 -15.01 -16.00
N ASP A 91 -28.05 -14.46 -14.98
CA ASP A 91 -28.97 -13.32 -15.11
C ASP A 91 -28.34 -12.02 -14.58
N ALA A 92 -29.07 -10.91 -14.66
CA ALA A 92 -28.59 -9.61 -14.18
C ALA A 92 -28.30 -9.60 -12.66
N THR A 93 -28.97 -10.44 -11.88
CA THR A 93 -28.77 -10.53 -10.43
C THR A 93 -27.46 -11.26 -10.10
N ALA A 94 -27.12 -12.31 -10.85
CA ALA A 94 -25.84 -13.01 -10.72
C ALA A 94 -24.65 -12.10 -11.07
N ILE A 95 -24.79 -11.27 -12.11
CA ILE A 95 -23.78 -10.25 -12.46
C ILE A 95 -23.62 -9.25 -11.31
N MET A 96 -24.73 -8.73 -10.80
CA MET A 96 -24.68 -7.77 -9.69
C MET A 96 -24.07 -8.39 -8.43
N GLN A 97 -24.32 -9.67 -8.15
CA GLN A 97 -23.68 -10.38 -7.04
C GLN A 97 -22.17 -10.54 -7.23
N ASP A 98 -21.70 -10.91 -8.43
CA ASP A 98 -20.26 -10.98 -8.75
C ASP A 98 -19.61 -9.61 -8.55
N VAL A 99 -20.20 -8.55 -9.11
CA VAL A 99 -19.71 -7.18 -8.94
C VAL A 99 -19.67 -6.78 -7.46
N MET A 100 -20.70 -7.06 -6.67
CA MET A 100 -20.70 -6.75 -5.23
C MET A 100 -19.65 -7.55 -4.44
N GLN A 101 -19.36 -8.79 -4.84
CA GLN A 101 -18.27 -9.57 -4.27
C GLN A 101 -16.92 -8.95 -4.60
N GLN A 102 -16.68 -8.56 -5.86
CA GLN A 102 -15.45 -7.86 -6.25
C GLN A 102 -15.27 -6.53 -5.52
N MET A 103 -16.35 -5.75 -5.35
CA MET A 103 -16.36 -4.51 -4.56
C MET A 103 -15.96 -4.75 -3.09
N THR A 104 -16.36 -5.88 -2.52
CA THR A 104 -15.99 -6.25 -1.13
C THR A 104 -14.51 -6.59 -1.03
N ILE A 105 -13.99 -7.36 -1.99
CA ILE A 105 -12.56 -7.69 -2.08
C ILE A 105 -11.73 -6.41 -2.22
N GLU A 106 -12.15 -5.50 -3.09
CA GLU A 106 -11.43 -4.25 -3.33
C GLU A 106 -11.45 -3.34 -2.09
N LYS A 107 -12.58 -3.27 -1.37
CA LYS A 107 -12.66 -2.56 -0.09
C LYS A 107 -11.64 -3.08 0.94
N HIS A 108 -11.37 -4.38 0.95
CA HIS A 108 -10.33 -4.96 1.81
C HIS A 108 -8.90 -4.68 1.31
N ASN A 109 -8.75 -4.31 0.04
CA ASN A 109 -7.47 -3.98 -0.60
C ASN A 109 -7.11 -2.48 -0.51
N ASP A 110 -8.07 -1.63 -0.12
CA ASP A 110 -7.97 -0.16 -0.03
C ASP A 110 -6.81 0.35 0.85
N GLN A 111 -6.32 -0.48 1.77
CA GLN A 111 -5.15 -0.17 2.60
C GLN A 111 -4.00 -1.09 2.22
N SER A 112 -3.48 -0.91 1.00
CA SER A 112 -2.24 -1.54 0.57
C SER A 112 -1.22 -0.50 0.14
N ALA A 113 0.05 -0.79 0.38
CA ALA A 113 1.15 -0.01 -0.13
C ALA A 113 1.74 -0.66 -1.38
N PHE A 114 2.35 0.13 -2.25
CA PHE A 114 3.06 -0.36 -3.42
C PHE A 114 4.41 0.34 -3.62
N CYS A 115 5.35 -0.35 -4.24
CA CYS A 115 6.57 0.24 -4.78
C CYS A 115 6.92 -0.40 -6.13
N VAL A 116 7.78 0.27 -6.89
CA VAL A 116 8.21 -0.16 -8.22
C VAL A 116 9.70 0.04 -8.35
N TRP A 117 10.39 -0.98 -8.89
CA TRP A 117 11.76 -0.85 -9.40
C TRP A 117 11.77 -1.02 -10.91
N SER A 118 12.48 -0.14 -11.60
CA SER A 118 12.66 -0.28 -13.05
C SER A 118 13.71 -1.36 -13.35
N ASN A 119 13.62 -2.02 -14.50
CA ASN A 119 14.63 -3.02 -14.89
C ASN A 119 16.03 -2.39 -14.97
N LYS A 120 16.11 -1.18 -15.54
CA LYS A 120 17.35 -0.42 -15.66
C LYS A 120 17.99 -0.14 -14.30
N GLU A 121 17.20 0.33 -13.33
CA GLU A 121 17.67 0.59 -11.97
C GLU A 121 18.22 -0.68 -11.31
N VAL A 122 17.51 -1.81 -11.44
CA VAL A 122 17.96 -3.09 -10.88
C VAL A 122 19.26 -3.56 -11.54
N GLN A 123 19.39 -3.40 -12.86
CA GLN A 123 20.62 -3.71 -13.60
C GLN A 123 21.79 -2.86 -13.12
N GLU A 124 21.62 -1.55 -13.03
CA GLU A 124 22.65 -0.62 -12.54
C GLU A 124 23.09 -0.98 -11.11
N ILE A 125 22.15 -1.38 -10.25
CA ILE A 125 22.47 -1.83 -8.88
C ILE A 125 23.25 -3.15 -8.92
N LEU A 126 22.79 -4.16 -9.67
CA LEU A 126 23.50 -5.44 -9.77
C LEU A 126 24.94 -5.24 -10.28
N GLU A 127 25.13 -4.42 -11.32
CA GLU A 127 26.46 -4.07 -11.85
C GLU A 127 27.32 -3.36 -10.80
N LEU A 128 26.75 -2.44 -10.03
CA LEU A 128 27.46 -1.74 -8.94
C LEU A 128 27.95 -2.71 -7.85
N TYR A 129 27.16 -3.73 -7.53
CA TYR A 129 27.54 -4.80 -6.60
C TYR A 129 28.44 -5.87 -7.24
N GLY A 130 28.75 -5.76 -8.53
CA GLY A 130 29.54 -6.75 -9.28
C GLY A 130 28.82 -8.09 -9.46
N LEU A 131 27.48 -8.08 -9.41
CA LEU A 131 26.64 -9.26 -9.56
C LEU A 131 26.16 -9.42 -11.01
N PRO A 132 25.97 -10.66 -11.48
CA PRO A 132 25.38 -10.92 -12.79
C PRO A 132 23.99 -10.29 -12.93
N VAL A 133 23.69 -9.73 -14.09
CA VAL A 133 22.39 -9.10 -14.39
C VAL A 133 21.22 -10.11 -14.32
N ASP A 134 21.50 -11.38 -14.52
CA ASP A 134 20.56 -12.50 -14.43
C ASP A 134 20.49 -13.13 -13.03
N SER A 135 21.05 -12.47 -12.00
CA SER A 135 20.96 -12.94 -10.61
C SER A 135 19.50 -13.12 -10.17
N SER A 136 19.20 -14.23 -9.50
CA SER A 136 17.88 -14.49 -8.92
C SER A 136 17.54 -13.41 -7.88
N LEU A 137 16.36 -12.82 -7.99
CA LEU A 137 15.90 -11.75 -7.10
C LEU A 137 14.82 -12.25 -6.14
N SER A 138 14.76 -11.64 -4.97
CA SER A 138 13.70 -11.90 -3.99
C SER A 138 13.36 -10.63 -3.22
N ILE A 139 12.15 -10.57 -2.67
CA ILE A 139 11.61 -9.38 -2.02
C ILE A 139 11.05 -9.73 -0.66
N LEU A 140 11.32 -8.87 0.31
CA LEU A 140 10.76 -8.91 1.65
C LEU A 140 10.03 -7.59 1.91
N CYS A 141 8.76 -7.65 2.31
CA CYS A 141 8.02 -6.48 2.78
C CYS A 141 8.06 -6.44 4.30
N VAL A 142 8.38 -5.28 4.86
CA VAL A 142 8.45 -5.07 6.31
C VAL A 142 7.55 -3.91 6.68
N GLU A 143 6.59 -4.17 7.57
CA GLU A 143 5.77 -3.12 8.16
C GLU A 143 6.39 -2.69 9.49
N VAL A 144 6.57 -1.39 9.66
CA VAL A 144 7.16 -0.78 10.86
C VAL A 144 6.19 0.21 11.47
N PHE A 145 6.20 0.30 12.80
CA PHE A 145 5.55 1.41 13.48
C PHE A 145 6.33 2.71 13.24
N GLY A 146 5.60 3.76 12.89
CA GLY A 146 6.14 5.12 12.96
C GLY A 146 6.59 5.43 14.38
N GLN A 147 7.65 6.24 14.51
CA GLN A 147 7.94 6.88 15.79
C GLN A 147 6.83 7.89 16.03
N VAL A 148 5.97 7.60 17.00
CA VAL A 148 5.08 8.63 17.52
C VAL A 148 5.84 9.34 18.61
N ASN A 149 6.43 10.47 18.25
CA ASN A 149 7.24 11.27 19.15
C ASN A 149 6.37 12.23 19.96
N ASN A 150 5.08 12.39 19.59
CA ASN A 150 4.18 13.32 20.24
C ASN A 150 2.70 12.88 20.18
N THR A 151 1.95 13.09 21.26
CA THR A 151 0.47 12.99 21.28
C THR A 151 -0.22 13.82 20.21
N TYR A 152 0.38 14.93 19.76
CA TYR A 152 -0.18 15.71 18.64
C TYR A 152 -0.05 15.00 17.28
N GLU A 153 0.96 14.14 17.08
CA GLU A 153 1.08 13.30 15.87
C GLU A 153 0.03 12.17 15.85
N HIS A 154 -0.47 11.76 17.02
CA HIS A 154 -1.64 10.88 17.13
C HIS A 154 -2.97 11.59 16.78
N ILE A 155 -2.99 12.92 16.78
CA ILE A 155 -4.19 13.76 16.61
C ILE A 155 -4.18 14.43 15.21
N ASP A 156 -3.21 14.09 14.34
CA ASP A 156 -2.89 14.78 13.07
C ASP A 156 -4.07 14.84 12.05
N ASP A 157 -5.12 14.04 12.27
CA ASP A 157 -6.41 14.16 11.58
C ASP A 157 -7.06 15.53 11.77
N PHE A 158 -6.69 16.31 12.79
CA PHE A 158 -7.21 17.67 13.01
C PHE A 158 -6.69 18.69 11.99
N ALA A 159 -5.42 18.56 11.56
CA ALA A 159 -4.84 19.48 10.58
C ALA A 159 -5.31 19.13 9.15
N ILE A 160 -5.37 17.85 8.83
CA ILE A 160 -5.81 17.34 7.52
C ILE A 160 -7.31 17.62 7.32
N ASN A 161 -8.14 17.44 8.35
CA ASN A 161 -9.57 17.73 8.31
C ASN A 161 -9.95 19.13 8.81
N LYS A 162 -8.97 20.04 8.99
CA LYS A 162 -9.20 21.39 9.53
C LYS A 162 -10.33 22.10 8.80
N SER A 163 -10.33 22.05 7.48
CA SER A 163 -11.36 22.69 6.64
C SER A 163 -12.75 22.06 6.84
N SER A 164 -12.83 20.75 6.99
CA SER A 164 -14.05 19.98 7.23
C SER A 164 -14.61 20.24 8.64
N LEU A 165 -13.73 20.29 9.64
CA LEU A 165 -14.06 20.59 11.04
C LEU A 165 -14.57 22.01 11.19
N ILE A 166 -13.90 23.02 10.60
CA ILE A 166 -14.36 24.41 10.63
C ILE A 166 -15.75 24.55 9.99
N LYS A 167 -15.98 23.89 8.85
CA LYS A 167 -17.30 23.88 8.18
C LYS A 167 -18.39 23.24 9.03
N ASN A 168 -18.10 22.13 9.69
CA ASN A 168 -19.06 21.46 10.57
C ASN A 168 -19.35 22.31 11.82
N THR A 169 -18.32 22.92 12.41
CA THR A 169 -18.48 23.85 13.54
C THR A 169 -19.30 25.08 13.16
N GLU A 170 -19.09 25.65 11.97
CA GLU A 170 -19.89 26.77 11.45
C GLU A 170 -21.36 26.37 11.30
N LYS A 171 -21.62 25.15 10.82
CA LYS A 171 -22.98 24.62 10.64
C LYS A 171 -23.72 24.39 11.96
N GLU A 172 -23.04 23.86 12.98
CA GLU A 172 -23.66 23.47 14.25
C GLU A 172 -23.67 24.61 15.30
N PHE A 173 -22.65 25.47 15.30
CA PHE A 173 -22.42 26.47 16.36
C PHE A 173 -22.32 27.92 15.84
N GLY A 174 -22.37 28.12 14.52
CA GLY A 174 -22.33 29.44 13.89
C GLY A 174 -20.92 29.94 13.56
N SER A 175 -20.87 30.99 12.74
CA SER A 175 -19.66 31.51 12.11
C SER A 175 -18.67 32.18 13.09
N GLU A 176 -19.16 32.81 14.16
CA GLU A 176 -18.29 33.42 15.19
C GLU A 176 -17.47 32.38 15.94
N VAL A 177 -18.11 31.28 16.36
CA VAL A 177 -17.45 30.17 17.07
C VAL A 177 -16.44 29.47 16.15
N ALA A 178 -16.77 29.28 14.88
CA ALA A 178 -15.86 28.71 13.89
C ALA A 178 -14.61 29.59 13.65
N LEU A 179 -14.76 30.92 13.66
CA LEU A 179 -13.66 31.87 13.51
C LEU A 179 -12.72 31.87 14.72
N GLU A 180 -13.26 31.76 15.94
CA GLU A 180 -12.46 31.65 17.16
C GLU A 180 -11.70 30.31 17.22
N TYR A 181 -12.37 29.23 16.81
CA TYR A 181 -11.77 27.90 16.70
C TYR A 181 -10.64 27.85 15.66
N ASN A 182 -10.81 28.50 14.51
CA ASN A 182 -9.76 28.58 13.49
C ASN A 182 -8.50 29.31 14.00
N ARG A 183 -8.68 30.42 14.74
CA ARG A 183 -7.57 31.19 15.34
C ARG A 183 -6.78 30.40 16.37
N THR A 184 -7.46 29.56 17.17
CA THR A 184 -6.78 28.74 18.19
C THR A 184 -5.97 27.60 17.58
N ILE A 185 -6.38 27.06 16.44
CA ILE A 185 -5.60 26.05 15.70
C ILE A 185 -4.31 26.64 15.11
N ASP A 186 -4.34 27.88 14.60
CA ASP A 186 -3.17 28.53 14.00
C ASP A 186 -2.04 28.86 15.00
N VAL A 187 -2.32 28.81 16.31
CA VAL A 187 -1.31 29.00 17.38
C VAL A 187 -0.43 27.74 17.54
N VAL A 188 -0.91 26.58 17.13
CA VAL A 188 -0.11 25.35 17.03
C VAL A 188 0.74 25.48 15.76
N GLY A 189 1.97 25.98 15.91
CA GLY A 189 2.86 26.31 14.80
C GLY A 189 3.09 25.16 13.81
N PRO A 190 3.67 25.44 12.62
CA PRO A 190 3.88 24.45 11.58
C PRO A 190 4.63 23.24 12.15
N GLN A 191 4.05 22.04 11.95
CA GLN A 191 4.71 20.80 12.33
C GLN A 191 6.09 20.75 11.65
N PRO A 192 7.15 20.38 12.38
CA PRO A 192 8.46 20.22 11.76
C PRO A 192 8.33 19.23 10.59
N PRO A 193 9.00 19.46 9.45
CA PRO A 193 8.93 18.54 8.32
C PRO A 193 9.33 17.15 8.82
N LYS A 194 8.47 16.15 8.54
CA LYS A 194 8.78 14.73 8.80
C LYS A 194 10.13 14.46 8.13
N ARG A 195 11.16 14.25 8.95
CA ARG A 195 12.49 13.89 8.43
C ARG A 195 12.34 12.56 7.69
N PRO A 196 13.01 12.34 6.56
CA PRO A 196 13.08 11.02 5.97
C PRO A 196 13.75 10.10 7.00
N ILE A 197 12.93 9.28 7.65
CA ILE A 197 13.39 8.29 8.61
C ILE A 197 13.56 7.00 7.83
N ASP A 198 14.71 6.39 8.00
CA ASP A 198 15.06 5.11 7.42
C ASP A 198 15.14 4.08 8.57
N PRO A 199 14.04 3.36 8.82
CA PRO A 199 13.88 2.53 10.00
C PRO A 199 14.62 1.18 9.91
N LEU A 200 15.10 0.81 8.72
CA LEU A 200 15.69 -0.50 8.46
C LEU A 200 17.21 -0.46 8.28
N ASN A 201 17.77 0.74 8.11
CA ASN A 201 19.21 0.91 7.98
C ASN A 201 19.72 1.91 9.03
N SER A 202 19.69 3.22 8.79
CA SER A 202 20.29 4.21 9.73
C SER A 202 19.66 4.27 11.12
N HIS A 203 18.40 3.87 11.27
CA HIS A 203 17.67 3.86 12.54
C HIS A 203 17.20 2.46 12.94
N LEU A 204 17.92 1.41 12.48
CA LEU A 204 17.60 0.04 12.86
C LEU A 204 17.62 -0.13 14.39
N GLY A 205 16.57 -0.76 14.93
CA GLY A 205 16.37 -0.93 16.38
C GLY A 205 15.68 0.24 17.08
N MET A 206 15.57 1.42 16.43
CA MET A 206 14.77 2.55 16.94
C MET A 206 13.29 2.43 16.59
N HIS A 207 12.96 1.55 15.64
CA HIS A 207 11.60 1.27 15.19
C HIS A 207 11.22 -0.17 15.52
N ARG A 208 9.94 -0.36 15.85
CA ARG A 208 9.38 -1.68 16.05
C ARG A 208 8.91 -2.24 14.71
N ILE A 209 9.48 -3.37 14.30
CA ILE A 209 8.94 -4.18 13.22
C ILE A 209 7.64 -4.82 13.72
N LEU A 210 6.56 -4.58 12.99
CA LEU A 210 5.25 -5.14 13.26
C LEU A 210 5.10 -6.53 12.67
N ARG A 211 5.42 -6.64 11.38
CA ARG A 211 5.34 -7.87 10.63
C ARG A 211 6.25 -7.84 9.42
N THR A 212 6.54 -9.02 8.92
CA THR A 212 7.30 -9.24 7.70
C THR A 212 6.51 -10.18 6.79
N SER A 213 6.58 -9.96 5.48
CA SER A 213 6.13 -10.98 4.53
C SER A 213 7.09 -12.18 4.55
N PRO A 214 6.72 -13.31 3.94
CA PRO A 214 7.70 -14.28 3.47
C PRO A 214 8.67 -13.62 2.48
N LEU A 215 9.92 -14.09 2.47
CA LEU A 215 10.85 -13.75 1.38
C LEU A 215 10.33 -14.41 0.10
N THR A 216 9.91 -13.59 -0.86
CA THR A 216 9.23 -14.06 -2.06
C THR A 216 10.15 -13.90 -3.26
N GLU A 217 10.35 -14.97 -4.02
CA GLU A 217 11.13 -14.93 -5.26
C GLU A 217 10.44 -14.01 -6.29
N VAL A 218 11.23 -13.20 -6.98
CA VAL A 218 10.75 -12.42 -8.13
C VAL A 218 10.75 -13.36 -9.33
N PRO A 219 9.58 -13.65 -9.94
CA PRO A 219 9.53 -14.53 -11.09
C PRO A 219 10.41 -14.01 -12.21
N PHE A 220 11.14 -14.91 -12.87
CA PHE A 220 11.84 -14.60 -14.12
C PHE A 220 10.82 -14.25 -15.20
N VAL A 221 10.50 -12.96 -15.32
CA VAL A 221 9.83 -12.43 -16.50
C VAL A 221 10.94 -11.94 -17.41
N CYS A 222 11.20 -12.66 -18.51
CA CYS A 222 12.13 -12.23 -19.54
C CYS A 222 11.87 -10.75 -19.86
N CYS A 223 12.84 -9.90 -19.55
CA CYS A 223 12.87 -8.53 -20.01
C CYS A 223 12.98 -8.58 -21.54
N THR A 224 11.87 -8.42 -22.26
CA THR A 224 11.96 -7.90 -23.61
C THR A 224 12.15 -6.39 -23.47
N ASP A 225 13.21 -5.90 -24.11
CA ASP A 225 13.61 -4.48 -24.16
C ASP A 225 12.46 -3.50 -24.38
#